data_AF-A0A0G0VFI8-F1
#
_entry.id   AF-A0A0G0VFI8-F1
#
_cell.length_a   1.000
_cell.length_b   1.000
_cell.length_c   1.000
_cell.angle_alpha   90.00
_cell.angle_beta   90.00
_cell.angle_gamma   90.00
#
_symmetry.space_group_name_H-M   'P 1'
#
loop_
_entity.id
_entity.type
_entity.pdbx_description
1 polymer ?
#
loop_
_entity_poly.entity_id
_entity_poly.type
_entity_poly.pdbx_seq_one_letter_code
_entity_poly.pdbx_strand_id
1 'polypeptide(L)'
;MTFRENVIIEARKQKELRAQGKSIPNEYKKYARISGLGIFLACGIGDLIIILICWYTGTYYIFFILLFAVLSMIGLVQFLIGRQFLNNGK
;
A
#
# COMPACT_ATOMS: atom_id res chain seq x y z
N MET A 1 -1.00 -11.66 -22.16
CA MET A 1 -1.13 -10.56 -21.18
C MET A 1 0.04 -10.61 -20.22
N THR A 2 0.70 -9.48 -20.00
CA THR A 2 1.77 -9.35 -19.01
C THR A 2 1.18 -9.09 -17.62
N PHE A 3 1.91 -9.45 -16.56
CA PHE A 3 1.50 -9.23 -15.16
C PHE A 3 1.06 -7.77 -14.89
N ARG A 4 1.78 -6.82 -15.47
CA ARG A 4 1.49 -5.37 -15.37
C ARG A 4 0.12 -5.00 -15.95
N GLU A 5 -0.26 -5.57 -17.09
CA GLU A 5 -1.56 -5.32 -17.71
C GLU A 5 -2.70 -5.81 -16.81
N ASN A 6 -2.56 -6.99 -16.20
CA ASN A 6 -3.56 -7.53 -15.28
C ASN A 6 -3.74 -6.64 -14.04
N VAL A 7 -2.66 -6.11 -13.48
CA VAL A 7 -2.71 -5.17 -12.34
C VAL A 7 -3.43 -3.88 -12.71
N ILE A 8 -3.17 -3.34 -13.91
CA ILE A 8 -3.81 -2.11 -14.39
C ILE A 8 -5.30 -2.33 -14.66
N ILE A 9 -5.67 -3.46 -15.25
CA ILE A 9 -7.07 -3.81 -15.53
C ILE A 9 -7.85 -3.98 -14.23
N GLU A 10 -7.29 -4.69 -13.23
CA GLU A 10 -7.94 -4.80 -11.91
C GLU A 10 -8.09 -3.45 -11.23
N ALA A 11 -7.05 -2.60 -11.26
CA ALA A 11 -7.08 -1.25 -10.70
C ALA A 11 -8.17 -0.37 -11.35
N ARG A 12 -8.28 -0.42 -12.68
CA ARG A 12 -9.28 0.34 -13.44
C ARG A 12 -10.69 -0.15 -13.13
N LYS A 13 -10.93 -1.46 -13.09
CA LYS A 13 -12.23 -2.03 -12.73
C LYS A 13 -12.63 -1.70 -11.28
N GLN A 14 -11.68 -1.70 -10.33
CA GLN A 14 -11.97 -1.24 -8.97
C GLN A 14 -12.42 0.23 -8.95
N LYS A 15 -11.80 1.09 -9.77
CA LYS A 15 -12.13 2.51 -9.88
C LYS A 15 -13.52 2.72 -10.49
N GLU A 16 -13.85 1.99 -11.55
CA GLU A 16 -15.17 2.03 -12.19
C GLU A 16 -16.28 1.54 -11.25
N LEU A 17 -16.07 0.41 -10.57
CA LEU A 17 -17.05 -0.13 -9.62
C LEU A 17 -17.28 0.83 -8.44
N ARG A 18 -16.22 1.51 -7.96
CA ARG A 18 -16.35 2.58 -6.96
C ARG A 18 -17.17 3.76 -7.46
N ALA A 19 -16.89 4.22 -8.69
CA ALA A 19 -17.63 5.34 -9.28
C ALA A 19 -19.12 5.01 -9.45
N GLN A 20 -19.46 3.74 -9.65
CA GLN A 20 -20.82 3.24 -9.72
C GLN A 20 -21.44 2.89 -8.35
N GLY A 21 -20.70 3.06 -7.24
CA GLY A 21 -21.16 2.69 -5.89
C GLY A 21 -21.33 1.18 -5.66
N LYS A 22 -20.82 0.34 -6.57
CA LYS A 22 -20.97 -1.12 -6.52
C LYS A 22 -19.86 -1.78 -5.68
N SER A 23 -20.19 -2.88 -5.03
CA SER A 23 -19.23 -3.69 -4.28
C SER A 23 -18.15 -4.26 -5.21
N ILE A 24 -16.88 -4.22 -4.79
CA ILE A 24 -15.77 -4.78 -5.54
C ILE A 24 -15.75 -6.32 -5.36
N PRO A 25 -15.86 -7.12 -6.45
CA PRO A 25 -15.73 -8.57 -6.38
C PRO A 25 -14.33 -9.00 -5.91
N ASN A 26 -14.23 -10.16 -5.26
CA ASN A 26 -12.95 -10.66 -4.72
C ASN A 26 -11.87 -10.88 -5.79
N GLU A 27 -12.25 -11.19 -7.03
CA GLU A 27 -11.33 -11.34 -8.16
C GLU A 27 -10.48 -10.09 -8.38
N TYR A 28 -11.09 -8.91 -8.29
CA TYR A 28 -10.40 -7.63 -8.52
C TYR A 28 -9.64 -7.13 -7.30
N LYS A 29 -9.65 -7.85 -6.16
CA LYS A 29 -8.96 -7.44 -4.93
C LYS A 29 -7.55 -8.00 -4.81
N LYS A 30 -7.19 -9.01 -5.61
CA LYS A 30 -5.94 -9.77 -5.43
C LYS A 30 -4.71 -8.89 -5.52
N TYR A 31 -4.57 -8.09 -6.59
CA TYR A 31 -3.40 -7.21 -6.74
C TYR A 31 -3.43 -6.02 -5.79
N ALA A 32 -4.62 -5.56 -5.39
CA ALA A 32 -4.76 -4.55 -4.34
C ALA A 32 -4.21 -5.06 -3.00
N ARG A 33 -4.52 -6.30 -2.63
CA ARG A 33 -3.99 -6.93 -1.42
C ARG A 33 -2.48 -7.10 -1.49
N ILE A 34 -1.96 -7.65 -2.59
CA ILE A 34 -0.51 -7.88 -2.78
C ILE A 34 0.27 -6.57 -2.71
N SER A 35 -0.23 -5.51 -3.36
CA SER A 35 0.39 -4.18 -3.27
C SER A 35 0.33 -3.59 -1.86
N GLY A 36 -0.77 -3.77 -1.13
CA GLY A 36 -0.88 -3.37 0.28
C GLY A 36 0.13 -4.08 1.17
N LEU A 37 0.28 -5.39 1.01
CA LEU A 37 1.28 -6.19 1.73
C LEU A 37 2.71 -5.73 1.43
N GLY A 38 3.02 -5.45 0.16
CA GLY A 38 4.33 -4.95 -0.25
C GLY A 38 4.67 -3.61 0.39
N ILE A 39 3.70 -2.68 0.45
CA ILE A 39 3.86 -1.37 1.09
C ILE A 39 4.05 -1.52 2.60
N PHE A 40 3.23 -2.36 3.25
CA PHE A 40 3.36 -2.63 4.69
C PHE A 40 4.75 -3.17 5.05
N LEU A 41 5.25 -4.15 4.30
CA LEU A 41 6.58 -4.72 4.54
C LEU A 41 7.70 -3.72 4.24
N ALA A 42 7.62 -3.00 3.12
CA ALA A 42 8.64 -2.02 2.76
C ALA A 42 8.72 -0.88 3.80
N CYS A 43 7.57 -0.37 4.26
CA CYS A 43 7.53 0.65 5.29
C CYS A 43 7.99 0.12 6.65
N GLY A 44 7.59 -1.09 7.06
CA GLY A 44 8.05 -1.70 8.30
C GLY A 44 9.57 -1.92 8.34
N ILE A 45 10.17 -2.35 7.22
CA ILE A 45 11.63 -2.47 7.10
C ILE A 45 12.29 -1.08 7.15
N GLY A 46 11.71 -0.09 6.47
CA GLY A 46 12.17 1.30 6.52
C GLY A 46 12.20 1.87 7.94
N ASP A 47 11.15 1.63 8.73
CA ASP A 47 11.07 2.04 10.14
C ASP A 47 12.18 1.39 10.98
N LEU A 48 12.44 0.09 10.80
CA LEU A 48 13.53 -0.60 11.51
C LEU A 48 14.90 0.02 11.19
N ILE A 49 15.15 0.36 9.93
CA ILE A 49 16.40 1.00 9.50
C ILE A 49 16.53 2.39 10.13
N ILE A 50 15.45 3.18 10.13
CA ILE A 50 15.45 4.51 10.74
C ILE A 50 15.72 4.41 12.25
N ILE A 51 15.10 3.45 12.95
CA ILE A 51 15.33 3.23 14.38
C ILE A 51 16.79 2.84 14.65
N LEU A 52 17.38 1.97 13.83
CA LEU A 52 18.80 1.59 13.93
C LEU A 52 19.73 2.80 13.75
N ILE A 53 19.44 3.67 12.77
CA ILE A 53 20.20 4.90 12.55
C ILE A 53 20.03 5.86 13.73
N CYS A 54 18.81 6.02 14.27
CA CYS A 54 18.56 6.85 15.45
C CYS A 54 19.38 6.37 16.65
N TRP A 55 19.45 5.06 16.84
CA TRP A 55 20.22 4.46 17.93
C TRP A 55 21.73 4.67 17.78
N TYR A 56 22.26 4.56 16.54
CA TYR A 56 23.68 4.75 16.27
C TYR A 56 24.13 6.22 16.32
N THR A 57 23.29 7.15 15.84
CA THR A 57 23.65 8.57 15.67
C THR A 57 23.17 9.46 16.83
N GLY A 58 22.29 8.96 17.70
CA GLY A 58 21.62 9.77 18.73
C GLY A 58 20.64 10.82 18.18
N THR A 59 20.39 10.83 16.86
CA THR A 59 19.52 11.80 16.20
C THR A 59 18.15 11.19 15.97
N TYR A 60 17.08 11.88 16.40
CA TYR A 60 15.72 11.37 16.29
C TYR A 60 15.01 11.87 15.03
N TYR A 61 14.76 10.96 14.09
CA TYR A 61 14.05 11.24 12.84
C TYR A 61 12.52 11.05 12.98
N ILE A 62 11.92 11.74 13.94
CA ILE A 62 10.49 11.59 14.33
C ILE A 62 9.54 11.74 13.13
N PHE A 63 9.81 12.70 12.24
CA PHE A 63 8.99 12.92 11.04
C PHE A 63 8.97 11.71 10.11
N PHE A 64 10.13 11.07 9.89
CA PHE A 64 10.24 9.91 9.01
C PHE A 64 9.56 8.68 9.62
N ILE A 65 9.74 8.46 10.93
CA ILE A 65 9.06 7.37 11.65
C ILE A 65 7.54 7.53 11.55
N LEU A 66 7.02 8.74 11.77
CA LEU A 66 5.58 9.00 11.62
C LEU A 66 5.09 8.79 10.18
N LEU A 67 5.83 9.27 9.18
CA LEU A 67 5.48 9.11 7.77
C LEU A 67 5.42 7.64 7.37
N PHE A 68 6.44 6.86 7.72
CA PHE A 68 6.53 5.44 7.41
C PHE A 68 5.47 4.63 8.16
N ALA A 69 5.18 4.96 9.42
CA ALA A 69 4.07 4.37 10.16
C ALA A 69 2.70 4.62 9.49
N VAL A 70 2.43 5.84 9.02
CA VAL A 70 1.20 6.16 8.29
C VAL A 70 1.10 5.38 6.98
N LEU A 71 2.18 5.34 6.20
CA LEU A 71 2.22 4.58 4.94
C LEU A 71 2.06 3.07 5.17
N SER A 72 2.66 2.54 6.23
CA SER A 72 2.51 1.16 6.66
C SER A 72 1.05 0.83 7.00
N MET A 73 0.38 1.71 7.77
CA MET A 73 -1.04 1.57 8.08
C MET A 73 -1.92 1.61 6.83
N ILE A 74 -1.64 2.51 5.88
CA ILE A 74 -2.37 2.56 4.60
C ILE A 74 -2.16 1.26 3.81
N GLY A 75 -0.94 0.73 3.78
CA GLY A 75 -0.63 -0.56 3.16
C GLY A 75 -1.39 -1.72 3.80
N LEU A 76 -1.46 -1.76 5.13
CA LEU A 76 -2.19 -2.77 5.89
C LEU A 76 -3.70 -2.69 5.64
N VAL A 77 -4.27 -1.48 5.63
CA VAL A 77 -5.68 -1.27 5.28
C VAL A 77 -5.96 -1.72 3.84
N GLN A 78 -5.06 -1.41 2.90
CA GLN A 78 -5.13 -1.88 1.52
C GLN A 78 -5.05 -3.41 1.41
N PHE A 79 -4.25 -4.06 2.26
CA PHE A 79 -4.17 -5.52 2.35
C PHE A 79 -5.44 -6.17 2.91
N LEU A 80 -5.99 -5.65 4.00
CA LEU A 80 -7.19 -6.21 4.63
C LEU A 80 -8.43 -6.02 3.75
N ILE A 81 -8.66 -4.80 3.29
CA ILE A 81 -9.86 -4.44 2.52
C ILE A 81 -9.74 -4.90 1.07
N GLY A 82 -8.52 -5.02 0.54
CA GLY A 82 -8.29 -5.27 -0.88
C GLY A 82 -8.70 -4.10 -1.76
N ARG A 83 -8.70 -2.87 -1.20
CA ARG A 83 -8.95 -1.62 -1.93
C ARG A 83 -7.61 -0.99 -2.27
N GLN A 84 -7.38 -0.62 -3.54
CA GLN A 84 -6.27 0.26 -3.86
C GLN A 84 -6.53 1.69 -3.36
N PHE A 85 -5.64 2.22 -2.51
CA PHE A 85 -5.67 3.61 -2.04
C PHE A 85 -4.53 4.43 -2.66
N LEU A 86 -3.36 3.83 -2.83
CA LEU A 86 -2.15 4.54 -3.26
C LEU A 86 -1.91 4.51 -4.78
N ASN A 87 -2.64 3.67 -5.52
CA ASN A 87 -2.47 3.54 -6.97
C ASN A 87 -3.61 4.23 -7.72
N ASN A 88 -3.49 5.56 -7.89
CA ASN A 88 -4.31 6.31 -8.83
C ASN A 88 -3.70 6.17 -10.22
N GLY A 89 -3.93 5.03 -10.87
CA GLY A 89 -3.55 4.83 -12.27
C GLY A 89 -4.08 5.98 -13.13
N LYS A 90 -3.18 6.83 -13.58
CA LYS A 90 -3.30 7.61 -14.80
C LYS A 90 -2.58 6.84 -15.90
#